data_AF-A0A6N9PDT6-F1
#
_entry.id   AF-A0A6N9PDT6-F1
#
_cell.length_a   1.000
_cell.length_b   1.000
_cell.length_c   1.000
_cell.angle_alpha   90.00
_cell.angle_beta   90.00
_cell.angle_gamma   90.00
#
_symmetry.space_group_name_H-M   'P 1'
#
loop_
_entity.id
_entity.type
_entity.pdbx_description
1 polymer ?
#
loop_
_entity_poly.entity_id
_entity_poly.type
_entity_poly.pdbx_seq_one_letter_code
_entity_poly.pdbx_strand_id
1 'polypeptide(L)' 'MRESLVERGLLEIYRFLPPPLLERFDPEQITDIDEFLSFLAKARVVQEMEEHILARAISAVFSEG' A
#
# COMPACT_ATOMS: atom_id res chain seq x y z
N MET A 1 -19.99 -2.78 -7.96
CA MET A 1 -18.73 -2.47 -8.69
C MET A 1 -17.92 -1.36 -8.00
N ARG A 2 -18.52 -0.22 -7.63
CA ARG A 2 -17.83 0.84 -6.87
C ARG A 2 -17.47 0.41 -5.44
N GLU A 3 -18.38 -0.26 -4.73
CA GLU A 3 -18.13 -0.84 -3.40
C GLU A 3 -16.94 -1.80 -3.40
N SER A 4 -16.90 -2.74 -4.36
CA SER A 4 -15.78 -3.67 -4.48
C SER A 4 -14.42 -3.01 -4.79
N LEU A 5 -14.42 -1.78 -5.32
CA LEU A 5 -13.17 -1.04 -5.60
C LEU A 5 -12.67 -0.33 -4.34
N VAL A 6 -13.59 0.24 -3.55
CA VAL A 6 -13.29 0.86 -2.25
C VAL A 6 -12.81 -0.20 -1.26
N GLU A 7 -13.49 -1.35 -1.18
CA GLU A 7 -13.08 -2.47 -0.32
C GLU A 7 -11.66 -2.95 -0.65
N ARG A 8 -11.33 -3.10 -1.95
CA ARG A 8 -9.97 -3.46 -2.37
C ARG A 8 -8.95 -2.41 -1.99
N GLY A 9 -9.27 -1.13 -2.19
CA GLY A 9 -8.37 -0.04 -1.82
C GLY A 9 -8.15 0.03 -0.29
N LEU A 10 -9.19 -0.23 0.52
CA LEU A 10 -9.04 -0.35 1.97
C LEU A 10 -8.09 -1.48 2.35
N LEU A 11 -8.26 -2.66 1.74
CA LEU A 11 -7.37 -3.81 2.00
C LEU A 11 -5.91 -3.49 1.63
N GLU A 12 -5.67 -2.81 0.52
CA GLU A 12 -4.32 -2.39 0.13
C GLU A 12 -3.73 -1.38 1.12
N ILE A 13 -4.52 -0.40 1.57
CA ILE A 13 -4.10 0.58 2.59
C ILE A 13 -3.73 -0.14 3.89
N TYR A 14 -4.61 -1.00 4.43
CA TYR A 14 -4.31 -1.73 5.66
C TYR A 14 -3.12 -2.68 5.55
N ARG A 15 -2.84 -3.19 4.35
CA ARG A 15 -1.75 -4.13 4.12
C ARG A 15 -0.39 -3.45 3.98
N PHE A 16 -0.31 -2.34 3.26
CA PHE A 16 0.98 -1.75 2.83
C PHE A 16 1.26 -0.37 3.41
N LEU A 17 0.27 0.33 3.96
CA LEU A 17 0.53 1.63 4.55
C LEU A 17 1.35 1.45 5.85
N PRO A 18 2.52 2.10 5.99
CA PRO A 18 3.35 1.97 7.18
C PRO A 18 2.60 2.39 8.44
N PRO A 19 2.87 1.77 9.62
CA PRO A 19 2.14 2.06 10.86
C PRO A 19 2.02 3.56 11.19
N PRO A 20 3.06 4.39 11.08
CA PRO A 20 2.95 5.83 11.40
C PRO A 20 2.01 6.61 10.47
N LEU A 21 1.77 6.12 9.26
CA LEU A 21 0.82 6.70 8.31
C LEU A 21 -0.58 6.10 8.48
N LEU A 22 -0.65 4.81 8.83
CA LEU A 22 -1.90 4.12 9.11
C LEU A 22 -2.59 4.65 10.37
N GLU A 23 -1.83 5.05 11.40
CA GLU A 23 -2.35 5.73 12.59
C GLU A 23 -3.12 7.03 12.28
N ARG A 24 -2.88 7.63 11.11
CA ARG A 24 -3.55 8.85 10.63
C ARG A 24 -4.68 8.56 9.65
N PHE A 25 -4.90 7.30 9.30
CA PHE A 25 -5.93 6.86 8.37
C PHE A 25 -7.17 6.46 9.16
N ASP A 26 -8.25 7.23 9.03
CA ASP A 26 -9.56 6.88 9.57
C ASP A 26 -10.59 6.90 8.43
N PRO A 27 -11.03 5.73 7.93
CA PRO A 27 -11.94 5.66 6.79
C PRO A 27 -13.31 6.29 7.06
N GLU A 28 -13.74 6.36 8.33
CA GLU A 28 -15.02 6.97 8.71
C GLU A 28 -14.95 8.52 8.69
N GLN A 29 -13.74 9.08 8.74
CA GLN A 29 -13.51 10.53 8.65
C GLN A 29 -13.21 11.01 7.22
N ILE A 30 -13.02 10.09 6.26
CA ILE A 30 -12.76 10.44 4.88
C ILE A 30 -14.04 10.96 4.24
N THR A 31 -14.03 12.25 3.89
CA THR A 31 -15.16 12.92 3.25
C THR A 31 -15.00 13.06 1.74
N ASP A 32 -13.79 12.85 1.22
CA ASP A 32 -13.43 13.06 -0.18
C ASP A 32 -12.68 11.87 -0.78
N ILE A 33 -12.95 11.59 -2.06
CA ILE A 33 -12.30 10.52 -2.81
C ILE A 33 -10.80 10.80 -3.02
N ASP A 34 -10.40 12.07 -3.13
CA ASP A 34 -8.98 12.42 -3.32
C ASP A 34 -8.14 12.11 -2.07
N GLU A 35 -8.72 12.26 -0.88
CA GLU A 35 -8.09 11.87 0.38
C GLU A 35 -7.89 10.35 0.44
N PHE A 36 -8.91 9.57 0.09
CA PHE A 36 -8.80 8.12 -0.03
C PHE A 36 -7.70 7.70 -1.03
N LEU A 37 -7.71 8.31 -2.22
CA LEU A 37 -6.72 8.03 -3.26
C LEU A 37 -5.31 8.41 -2.83
N SER A 38 -5.13 9.44 -1.99
CA SER A 38 -3.83 9.80 -1.42
C SER A 38 -3.27 8.68 -0.53
N PHE A 39 -4.09 8.09 0.33
CA PHE A 39 -3.69 6.96 1.16
C PHE A 39 -3.41 5.71 0.32
N LEU A 40 -4.27 5.41 -0.66
CA LEU A 40 -4.06 4.30 -1.57
C LEU A 40 -2.77 4.45 -2.38
N ALA A 41 -2.46 5.65 -2.87
CA ALA A 41 -1.22 5.92 -3.58
C ALA A 41 0.02 5.69 -2.68
N LYS A 42 -0.02 6.13 -1.41
CA LYS A 42 1.08 5.87 -0.45
C LYS A 42 1.28 4.37 -0.22
N ALA A 43 0.20 3.63 -0.03
CA ALA A 43 0.24 2.18 0.13
C ALA A 43 0.86 1.50 -1.11
N ARG A 44 0.50 1.96 -2.31
CA ARG A 44 1.02 1.44 -3.59
C ARG A 44 2.52 1.68 -3.76
N VAL A 45 3.00 2.88 -3.39
CA VAL A 45 4.44 3.20 -3.42
C VAL A 45 5.22 2.28 -2.49
N VAL A 46 4.70 2.02 -1.28
CA VAL A 46 5.37 1.12 -0.33
C VAL A 46 5.39 -0.32 -0.83
N GLN A 47 4.28 -0.81 -1.39
CA GLN A 47 4.23 -2.13 -2.01
C GLN A 47 5.30 -2.28 -3.11
N GLU A 48 5.39 -1.34 -4.04
CA GLU A 48 6.36 -1.38 -5.14
C GLU A 48 7.81 -1.36 -4.61
N MET A 49 8.08 -0.55 -3.59
CA MET A 49 9.38 -0.54 -2.91
C MET A 49 9.73 -1.90 -2.29
N GLU A 50 8.79 -2.53 -1.59
CA GLU A 50 8.98 -3.87 -0.99
C GLU A 50 9.24 -4.94 -2.06
N GLU A 51 8.49 -4.93 -3.16
CA GLU A 51 8.68 -5.83 -4.30
C GLU A 51 10.08 -5.69 -4.90
N HIS A 52 10.56 -4.45 -5.09
CA HIS A 52 11.91 -4.19 -5.58
C HIS A 52 13.01 -4.63 -4.61
N ILE A 53 12.83 -4.39 -3.31
CA ILE A 53 13.78 -4.85 -2.27
C ILE A 53 13.87 -6.36 -2.29
N LEU A 54 12.73 -7.06 -2.33
CA LEU A 54 12.67 -8.50 -2.34
C LEU A 54 13.29 -9.08 -3.62
N ALA A 55 12.97 -8.53 -4.78
CA ALA A 55 13.55 -8.96 -6.06
C ALA A 55 15.08 -8.83 -6.06
N ARG A 56 15.61 -7.71 -5.54
CA ARG A 56 17.06 -7.51 -5.40
C ARG A 56 17.70 -8.49 -4.42
N ALA A 57 17.05 -8.75 -3.28
CA ALA A 57 17.55 -9.70 -2.30
C ALA A 57 17.61 -11.13 -2.86
N ILE A 58 16.55 -11.56 -3.56
CA ILE A 58 16.50 -12.84 -4.26
C ILE A 58 17.63 -12.91 -5.29
N SER A 59 17.75 -11.90 -6.15
CA SER A 59 18.80 -11.87 -7.17
C SER A 59 20.20 -11.96 -6.56
N ALA A 60 20.48 -11.28 -5.45
CA ALA A 60 21.76 -11.37 -4.76
C ALA A 60 22.05 -12.80 -4.25
N VAL A 61 21.08 -13.43 -3.59
CA VAL A 61 21.23 -14.79 -3.03
C VAL A 61 21.49 -15.83 -4.13
N PHE A 62 20.82 -15.72 -5.28
CA PHE A 62 20.93 -16.71 -6.36
C PHE A 62 21.97 -16.39 -7.44
N SER A 63 22.61 -15.21 -7.42
CA SER A 63 23.70 -14.89 -8.36
C SER A 63 25.09 -15.32 -7.87
N GLU A 64 25.22 -15.73 -6.60
CA GLU A 64 26.48 -16.21 -6.00
C GLU A 64 26.62 -17.76 -6.07
N GLY A 65 25.67 -18.46 -6.69
CA GLY A 65 25.61 -19.93 -6.81
C GLY A 65 26.04 -20.49 -8.17
#